data_AF-A0A366EMB6-F1
#
_entry.id   AF-A0A366EMB6-F1
#
_cell.length_a   1.000
_cell.length_b   1.000
_cell.length_c   1.000
_cell.angle_alpha   90.00
_cell.angle_beta   90.00
_cell.angle_gamma   90.00
#
_symmetry.space_group_name_H-M   'P 1'
#
loop_
_entity.id
_entity.type
_entity.pdbx_description
1 polymer ?
#
loop_
_entity_poly.entity_id
_entity_poly.type
_entity_poly.pdbx_seq_one_letter_code
_entity_poly.pdbx_strand_id
1 'polypeptide(L)' 'MAFAHPLARAAKVWTAQGANDNEQRVLVVVTTIPLDPAQKGYKKALVEKLAHAAREYIAESKDAASYVLINRLRDWAR' A
#
# COMPACT_ATOMS: atom_id res chain seq x y z
N MET A 1 10.99 8.66 -8.00
CA MET A 1 11.79 7.87 -7.02
C MET A 1 11.14 6.51 -6.86
N ALA A 2 11.70 5.55 -6.12
CA ALA A 2 10.98 4.28 -5.82
C ALA A 2 10.61 4.27 -4.34
N PHE A 3 9.33 4.00 -4.03
CA PHE A 3 8.88 3.87 -2.65
C PHE A 3 9.55 2.66 -1.97
N ALA A 4 10.19 2.89 -0.82
CA ALA A 4 10.77 1.85 0.03
C ALA A 4 10.48 2.17 1.49
N HIS A 5 10.04 1.17 2.25
CA HIS A 5 9.71 1.33 3.67
C HIS A 5 10.01 0.03 4.43
N PRO A 6 10.54 0.05 5.67
CA PRO A 6 10.86 -1.18 6.41
C PRO A 6 9.66 -2.09 6.69
N LEU A 7 8.46 -1.51 6.78
CA LEU A 7 7.20 -2.26 6.95
C LEU A 7 6.60 -2.74 5.62
N ALA A 8 7.16 -2.33 4.48
CA ALA A 8 6.78 -2.82 3.17
C ALA A 8 7.70 -3.97 2.77
N ARG A 9 7.10 -5.06 2.31
CA ARG A 9 7.85 -6.17 1.70
C ARG A 9 8.18 -5.88 0.24
N ALA A 10 7.26 -5.24 -0.47
CA ALA A 10 7.45 -4.78 -1.83
C ALA A 10 6.54 -3.58 -2.08
N ALA A 11 6.90 -2.75 -3.04
CA ALA A 11 6.03 -1.69 -3.53
C ALA A 11 6.24 -1.44 -5.01
N LYS A 12 5.16 -1.12 -5.72
CA LYS A 12 5.21 -0.81 -7.14
C LYS A 12 4.06 0.13 -7.51
N VAL A 13 4.34 1.10 -8.37
CA VAL A 13 3.30 1.89 -9.02
C VAL A 13 2.69 1.06 -10.15
N TRP A 14 1.39 0.89 -10.11
CA TRP A 14 0.61 0.18 -11.12
C TRP A 14 -0.40 1.14 -11.74
N THR A 15 -0.49 1.15 -13.07
CA THR A 15 -1.51 1.92 -13.80
C THR A 15 -2.77 1.07 -13.87
N ALA A 16 -3.79 1.46 -13.13
CA ALA A 16 -5.13 0.88 -13.22
C ALA A 16 -5.93 1.65 -14.28
N GLN A 17 -6.57 0.94 -15.18
CA GLN A 17 -7.50 1.53 -16.14
C GLN A 17 -8.88 1.59 -15.46
N GLY A 18 -9.38 2.80 -15.20
CA GLY A 18 -10.69 3.00 -14.61
C GLY A 18 -11.81 2.70 -15.61
N ALA A 19 -13.02 2.44 -15.11
CA ALA A 19 -14.20 2.14 -15.92
C ALA A 19 -14.59 3.25 -16.93
N ASN A 20 -14.10 4.47 -16.73
CA ASN A 20 -14.34 5.63 -17.60
C ASN A 20 -13.16 5.94 -18.54
N ASP A 21 -12.30 4.94 -18.81
CA ASP A 21 -11.07 5.09 -19.60
C ASP A 21 -10.03 6.05 -19.00
N ASN A 22 -10.20 6.41 -17.72
CA ASN A 22 -9.23 7.20 -16.97
C ASN A 22 -8.13 6.28 -16.44
N GLU A 23 -6.90 6.52 -16.89
CA GLU A 23 -5.71 5.89 -16.30
C GLU A 23 -5.42 6.48 -14.92
N GLN A 24 -5.39 5.63 -13.90
CA GLN A 24 -5.01 6.03 -12.55
C GLN A 24 -3.77 5.26 -12.10
N ARG A 25 -2.70 5.99 -11.78
CA ARG A 25 -1.50 5.40 -11.18
C ARG A 25 -1.73 5.20 -9.69
N VAL A 26 -1.61 3.96 -9.24
CA VAL A 26 -1.81 3.54 -7.85
C VAL A 26 -0.52 2.95 -7.31
N LEU A 27 -0.05 3.44 -6.16
CA LEU A 27 1.04 2.82 -5.41
C LEU A 27 0.51 1.58 -4.68
N VAL A 28 0.90 0.40 -5.13
CA VAL A 28 0.59 -0.85 -4.46
C VAL A 28 1.71 -1.19 -3.49
N VAL A 29 1.39 -1.25 -2.20
CA VAL A 29 2.33 -1.59 -1.14
C VAL A 29 1.96 -2.94 -0.54
N VAL A 30 2.83 -3.93 -0.70
CA VAL A 30 2.68 -5.26 -0.14
C VAL A 30 3.33 -5.29 1.24
N THR A 31 2.61 -5.74 2.26
CA THR A 31 3.13 -5.88 3.62
C THR A 31 2.84 -7.25 4.23
N THR A 32 3.64 -7.62 5.23
CA THR A 32 3.45 -8.82 6.05
C THR A 32 2.86 -8.52 7.42
N ILE A 33 2.65 -7.25 7.78
CA ILE A 33 1.93 -6.90 9.01
C ILE A 33 0.43 -7.09 8.77
N PRO A 34 -0.35 -7.64 9.73
CA PRO A 34 -1.79 -7.73 9.60
C PRO A 34 -2.42 -6.36 9.35
N LEU A 35 -3.23 -6.23 8.30
CA LEU A 35 -3.98 -5.01 8.00
C LEU A 35 -5.40 -5.04 8.58
N ASP A 36 -5.93 -6.23 8.86
CA ASP A 36 -7.25 -6.44 9.43
C ASP A 36 -7.20 -6.30 10.97
N PRO A 37 -7.99 -5.39 11.57
CA PRO A 37 -8.11 -5.23 13.02
C PRO A 37 -8.54 -6.50 13.78
N ALA A 38 -9.25 -7.42 13.13
CA ALA A 38 -9.71 -8.67 13.73
C ALA A 38 -8.59 -9.75 13.79
N GLN A 39 -7.49 -9.57 13.05
CA GLN A 39 -6.41 -10.55 13.02
C GLN A 39 -5.51 -10.46 14.27
N LYS A 40 -5.13 -11.62 14.80
CA LYS A 40 -4.17 -11.70 15.90
C LYS A 40 -2.83 -11.08 15.48
N GLY A 41 -2.32 -10.17 16.32
CA GLY A 41 -1.07 -9.46 16.04
C GLY A 41 -1.22 -8.22 15.17
N TYR A 42 -2.46 -7.78 14.88
CA TYR A 42 -2.71 -6.45 14.36
C TYR A 42 -2.11 -5.38 15.28
N LYS A 43 -1.37 -4.46 14.67
CA LYS A 43 -0.72 -3.34 15.36
C LYS A 43 -1.09 -2.06 14.64
N LYS A 44 -2.14 -1.39 15.12
CA LYS A 44 -2.66 -0.13 14.57
C LYS A 44 -1.55 0.87 14.25
N ALA A 45 -0.66 1.12 15.21
CA ALA A 45 0.44 2.07 15.04
C ALA A 45 1.40 1.74 13.88
N LEU A 46 1.64 0.45 13.59
CA LEU A 46 2.49 0.05 12.45
C LEU A 46 1.78 0.25 11.12
N VAL A 47 0.48 -0.06 11.06
CA VAL A 47 -0.36 0.16 9.88
C VAL A 47 -0.46 1.66 9.58
N GLU A 48 -0.69 2.49 10.61
CA GLU A 48 -0.73 3.94 10.48
C GLU A 48 0.61 4.52 10.03
N LYS A 49 1.73 4.04 10.57
CA LYS A 49 3.07 4.47 10.15
C LYS A 49 3.34 4.16 8.67
N LEU A 50 2.95 2.96 8.22
CA LEU A 50 3.09 2.58 6.81
C LEU A 50 2.16 3.42 5.90
N ALA A 51 0.93 3.64 6.33
CA ALA A 51 -0.04 4.48 5.61
C ALA A 51 0.43 5.93 5.49
N HIS A 52 1.04 6.47 6.56
CA HIS A 52 1.59 7.82 6.57
C HIS A 52 2.73 7.96 5.56
N ALA A 53 3.71 7.05 5.59
CA ALA A 53 4.82 7.07 4.64
C ALA A 53 4.35 6.95 3.18
N ALA A 54 3.35 6.10 2.91
CA ALA A 54 2.77 5.99 1.57
C ALA A 54 2.08 7.29 1.12
N ARG A 55 1.40 7.99 2.05
CA ARG A 55 0.76 9.27 1.80
C ARG A 55 1.78 10.39 1.52
N GLU A 56 2.86 10.46 2.29
CA GLU A 56 3.94 11.42 2.06
C GLU A 56 4.57 11.20 0.68
N TYR A 57 4.85 9.94 0.33
CA TYR A 57 5.42 9.61 -0.97
C TYR A 57 4.55 10.06 -2.15
N ILE A 58 3.23 9.83 -2.12
CA ILE A 58 2.36 10.27 -3.22
C ILE A 58 2.24 11.79 -3.30
N ALA A 59 2.35 12.50 -2.16
CA ALA A 59 2.32 13.95 -2.12
C ALA A 59 3.60 14.56 -2.72
N GLU A 60 4.75 13.93 -2.49
CA GLU A 60 6.05 14.42 -2.95
C GLU A 60 6.39 14.00 -4.39
N SER A 61 6.16 12.73 -4.74
CA SER A 61 6.69 12.17 -5.99
C SER A 61 5.81 12.45 -7.21
N LYS A 62 4.50 12.73 -7.01
CA LYS A 62 3.48 12.81 -8.08
C LYS A 62 3.42 11.59 -9.02
N ASP A 63 4.12 10.49 -8.70
CA ASP A 63 4.18 9.30 -9.56
C ASP A 63 2.89 8.47 -9.47
N ALA A 64 2.13 8.61 -8.38
CA ALA A 64 0.85 7.94 -8.15
C ALA A 64 -0.17 8.92 -7.56
N ALA A 65 -1.44 8.75 -7.95
CA ALA A 65 -2.57 9.55 -7.48
C ALA A 65 -3.20 8.99 -6.19
N SER A 66 -3.01 7.69 -5.93
CA SER A 66 -3.51 7.00 -4.75
C SER A 66 -2.57 5.88 -4.33
N TYR A 67 -2.81 5.29 -3.16
CA TYR A 67 -2.09 4.11 -2.68
C TYR A 67 -3.06 3.06 -2.14
N VAL A 68 -2.59 1.82 -2.12
CA VAL A 68 -3.28 0.70 -1.46
C VAL A 68 -2.26 -0.12 -0.67
N LEU A 69 -2.65 -0.50 0.55
CA LEU A 69 -1.90 -1.45 1.37
C LEU A 69 -2.55 -2.82 1.20
N ILE A 70 -1.76 -3.83 0.86
CA ILE A 70 -2.24 -5.20 0.73
C ILE A 70 -1.36 -6.16 1.51
N ASN A 71 -1.99 -7.13 2.17
CA ASN A 71 -1.27 -8.33 2.59
C ASN A 71 -0.95 -9.20 1.37
N ARG A 72 0.06 -10.06 1.46
CA ARG A 72 0.33 -11.01 0.38
C ARG A 72 -0.87 -11.92 0.21
N LEU A 73 -1.18 -12.30 -1.03
CA LEU A 73 -2.30 -13.20 -1.34
C LEU A 73 -2.28 -14.49 -0.51
N ARG A 74 -1.09 -15.05 -0.24
CA ARG A 74 -0.94 -16.26 0.59
C ARG A 74 -1.35 -16.09 2.05
N ASP A 75 -1.45 -14.85 2.53
CA ASP A 75 -1.84 -14.52 3.90
C ASP A 75 -3.37 -14.30 4.02
N TRP A 76 -4.15 -14.39 2.92
CA TRP A 76 -5.61 -14.12 2.90
C TRP A 76 -6.48 -15.32 3.26
N ALA A 77 -5.93 -16.54 3.20
CA ALA A 77 -6.66 -17.79 3.44
C ALA A 77 -6.47 -18.35 4.87
N ARG A 78 -5.97 -17.52 5.80
CA ARG A 78 -5.63 -17.91 7.17
C ARG A 78 -6.45 -17.15 8.20
#